data_AF-A0A450XBX0-F1
#
_entry.id   AF-A0A450XBX0-F1
#
_cell.length_a   1.000
_cell.length_b   1.000
_cell.length_c   1.000
_cell.angle_alpha   90.00
_cell.angle_beta   90.00
_cell.angle_gamma   90.00
#
_symmetry.space_group_name_H-M   'P 1'
#
loop_
_entity.id
_entity.type
_entity.pdbx_description
1 polymer ?
#
loop_
_entity_poly.entity_id
_entity_poly.type
_entity_poly.pdbx_seq_one_letter_code
_entity_poly.pdbx_strand_id
1 'polypeptide(L)'
;MGIDGVTKERYGHGLEANLADLSGRLKRMGYHPQPKRRSYIPKAGSDKGRPLGISCFEGKLVELAVKNVLEPIYEEHFEDSSYGYRPQHSQHQCLAKLGETIQQKRVNHVVEADIRSFFNKVNHDWMLEFLQHRIGDTRILRLIERMLKGGILEDDLVQATEEGTPQGSILSPLLSNIYLR
;
A
#
# COMPACT_ATOMS: atom_id res chain seq x y z
N MET A 1 -14.97 7.33 2.06
CA MET A 1 -14.82 8.77 1.78
C MET A 1 -13.49 9.26 2.36
N GLY A 2 -12.68 9.96 1.56
CA GLY A 2 -11.46 10.62 2.03
C GLY A 2 -11.78 11.95 2.71
N ILE A 3 -10.79 12.84 2.81
CA ILE A 3 -10.95 14.15 3.48
C ILE A 3 -11.76 15.16 2.65
N ASP A 4 -11.80 14.99 1.33
CA ASP A 4 -12.48 15.90 0.38
C ASP A 4 -14.00 15.68 0.29
N GLY A 5 -14.53 14.64 0.92
CA GLY A 5 -15.94 14.29 0.84
C GLY A 5 -16.42 13.93 -0.58
N VAL A 6 -15.53 13.63 -1.52
CA VAL A 6 -15.90 13.26 -2.89
C VAL A 6 -16.20 11.76 -2.98
N THR A 7 -17.42 11.42 -3.40
CA THR A 7 -17.87 10.03 -3.58
C THR A 7 -17.54 9.54 -4.99
N LYS A 8 -17.62 8.23 -5.22
CA LYS A 8 -17.48 7.65 -6.57
C LYS A 8 -18.54 8.21 -7.52
N GLU A 9 -19.78 8.31 -7.05
CA GLU A 9 -20.93 8.80 -7.82
C GLU A 9 -20.72 10.26 -8.20
N ARG A 10 -20.32 11.10 -7.23
CA ARG A 10 -20.03 12.53 -7.46
C ARG A 10 -18.86 12.72 -8.42
N TYR A 11 -17.78 11.94 -8.26
CA TYR A 11 -16.63 12.02 -9.17
C TYR A 11 -16.99 11.55 -10.60
N GLY A 12 -17.97 10.65 -10.72
CA GLY A 12 -18.51 10.20 -12.00
C GLY A 12 -19.22 11.30 -12.79
N HIS A 13 -19.68 12.37 -12.14
CA HIS A 13 -20.22 13.53 -12.84
C HIS A 13 -19.08 14.30 -13.52
N GLY A 14 -19.10 14.37 -14.86
CA GLY A 14 -18.00 14.96 -15.63
C GLY A 14 -16.73 14.10 -15.66
N LEU A 15 -16.88 12.77 -15.56
CA LEU A 15 -15.78 11.80 -15.43
C LEU A 15 -14.61 12.06 -16.40
N GLU A 16 -14.89 12.25 -17.69
CA GLU A 16 -13.85 12.46 -18.70
C GLU A 16 -13.02 13.72 -18.44
N ALA A 17 -13.66 14.82 -18.04
CA ALA A 17 -12.97 16.06 -17.70
C ALA A 17 -12.12 15.88 -16.43
N ASN A 18 -12.65 15.20 -15.41
CA ASN A 18 -11.94 14.92 -14.17
C ASN A 18 -10.70 14.05 -14.42
N LEU A 19 -10.83 13.00 -15.24
CA LEU A 19 -9.72 12.11 -15.61
C LEU A 19 -8.69 12.82 -16.48
N ALA A 20 -9.12 13.65 -17.44
CA ALA A 20 -8.22 14.44 -18.27
C ALA A 20 -7.39 15.43 -17.43
N ASP A 21 -8.03 16.12 -16.48
CA ASP A 21 -7.32 17.01 -15.54
C ASP A 21 -6.34 16.23 -14.65
N LEU A 22 -6.78 15.13 -14.02
CA LEU A 22 -5.93 14.30 -13.18
C LEU A 22 -4.71 13.76 -13.95
N SER A 23 -4.93 13.26 -15.16
CA SER A 23 -3.87 12.80 -16.06
C SER A 23 -2.91 13.95 -16.42
N GLY A 24 -3.44 15.14 -16.73
CA GLY A 24 -2.66 16.34 -16.99
C GLY A 24 -1.79 16.75 -15.80
N ARG A 25 -2.35 16.72 -14.58
CA ARG A 25 -1.62 16.96 -13.32
C ARG A 25 -0.51 15.95 -13.09
N LEU A 26 -0.75 14.67 -13.34
CA LEU A 26 0.26 13.62 -13.20
C LEU A 26 1.40 13.79 -14.21
N LYS A 27 1.09 14.01 -15.49
CA LYS A 27 2.09 14.20 -16.56
C LYS A 27 3.02 15.38 -16.31
N ARG A 28 2.50 16.49 -15.76
CA ARG A 28 3.28 17.69 -15.42
C ARG A 28 3.89 17.66 -14.01
N MET A 29 3.83 16.52 -13.31
CA MET A 29 4.29 16.36 -11.92
C MET A 29 3.60 17.28 -10.90
N GLY A 30 2.46 17.86 -11.27
CA GLY A 30 1.67 18.78 -10.45
C GLY A 30 0.69 18.11 -9.49
N TYR A 31 0.41 16.81 -9.63
CA TYR A 31 -0.47 16.08 -8.72
C TYR A 31 0.13 16.00 -7.32
N HIS A 32 -0.55 16.57 -6.30
CA HIS A 32 -0.17 16.44 -4.89
C HIS A 32 -1.15 15.48 -4.19
N PRO A 33 -0.68 14.35 -3.63
CA PRO A 33 -1.53 13.49 -2.81
C PRO A 33 -2.10 14.29 -1.64
N GLN A 34 -3.41 14.17 -1.43
CA GLN A 34 -4.06 14.74 -0.24
C GLN A 34 -3.78 13.86 0.99
N PRO A 35 -3.77 14.45 2.20
CA PRO A 35 -3.71 13.68 3.44
C PRO A 35 -4.80 12.62 3.50
N LYS A 36 -4.44 11.45 4.04
CA LYS A 36 -5.40 10.37 4.23
C LYS A 36 -6.24 10.66 5.45
N ARG A 37 -7.54 10.36 5.39
CA ARG A 37 -8.42 10.52 6.54
C ARG A 37 -8.19 9.40 7.54
N ARG A 38 -7.95 9.71 8.82
CA ARG A 38 -7.92 8.69 9.87
C ARG A 38 -9.31 8.05 10.02
N SER A 39 -9.33 6.74 10.15
CA SER A 39 -10.51 5.96 10.53
C SER A 39 -10.08 4.81 11.43
N TYR A 40 -10.97 4.37 12.31
CA TYR A 40 -10.71 3.24 13.19
C TYR A 40 -11.67 2.09 12.89
N ILE A 41 -11.13 0.86 12.83
CA ILE A 41 -11.94 -0.36 12.76
C ILE A 41 -11.88 -1.05 14.12
N PRO A 42 -13.01 -1.54 14.66
CA PRO A 42 -13.02 -2.30 15.90
C PRO A 42 -11.98 -3.43 15.89
N LYS A 43 -11.21 -3.54 16.97
CA LYS A 43 -10.22 -4.61 17.17
C LYS A 43 -10.38 -5.16 18.57
N ALA A 44 -10.53 -6.48 18.70
CA ALA A 44 -10.63 -7.13 20.01
C ALA A 44 -9.41 -6.76 20.88
N GLY A 45 -9.68 -6.36 22.12
CA GLY A 45 -8.65 -5.93 23.09
C GLY A 45 -8.05 -4.54 22.84
N SER A 46 -8.69 -3.68 22.06
CA SER A 46 -8.22 -2.31 21.78
C SER A 46 -9.37 -1.31 21.80
N ASP A 47 -9.38 -0.41 22.78
CA ASP A 47 -10.42 0.62 22.94
C ASP A 47 -10.50 1.58 21.75
N LYS A 48 -9.35 1.92 21.16
CA LYS A 48 -9.27 2.77 19.97
C LYS A 48 -9.49 2.02 18.66
N GLY A 49 -9.46 0.68 18.65
CA GLY A 49 -9.45 -0.11 17.42
C GLY A 49 -8.16 -0.01 16.58
N ARG A 50 -8.18 -0.58 15.37
CA ARG A 50 -7.08 -0.55 14.40
C ARG A 50 -7.14 0.74 13.56
N PRO A 51 -6.08 1.56 13.52
CA PRO A 51 -6.07 2.77 12.72
C PRO A 51 -5.91 2.45 11.23
N LEU A 52 -6.66 3.16 10.39
CA LEU A 52 -6.57 3.15 8.93
C LEU A 52 -6.39 4.58 8.40
N GLY A 53 -5.71 4.70 7.27
CA GLY A 53 -5.65 5.91 6.47
C GLY A 53 -6.44 5.72 5.17
N ILE A 54 -7.53 6.46 5.03
CA ILE A 54 -8.40 6.38 3.84
C ILE A 54 -8.05 7.52 2.89
N SER A 55 -7.50 7.17 1.73
CA SER A 55 -7.21 8.11 0.65
C SER A 55 -8.50 8.71 0.05
N CYS A 56 -8.39 9.95 -0.44
CA CYS A 56 -9.40 10.57 -1.32
C CYS A 56 -9.63 9.74 -2.58
N PHE A 57 -10.75 9.98 -3.28
CA PHE A 57 -11.14 9.14 -4.41
C PHE A 57 -10.07 9.15 -5.52
N GLU A 58 -9.58 10.34 -5.92
CA GLU A 58 -8.45 10.43 -6.85
C GLU A 58 -7.18 9.74 -6.32
N GLY A 59 -6.90 9.86 -5.03
CA GLY A 59 -5.78 9.17 -4.39
C GLY A 59 -5.85 7.66 -4.56
N LYS A 60 -7.05 7.08 -4.41
CA LYS A 60 -7.27 5.64 -4.67
C LYS A 60 -7.07 5.29 -6.14
N LEU A 61 -7.54 6.13 -7.07
CA LEU A 61 -7.33 5.91 -8.51
C LEU A 61 -5.83 5.91 -8.86
N VAL A 62 -5.08 6.86 -8.30
CA VAL A 62 -3.63 6.99 -8.52
C VAL A 62 -2.88 5.82 -7.88
N GLU A 63 -3.19 5.47 -6.63
CA GLU A 63 -2.62 4.29 -5.95
C GLU A 63 -2.87 3.01 -6.75
N LEU A 64 -4.09 2.82 -7.27
CA LEU A 64 -4.45 1.68 -8.10
C LEU A 64 -3.72 1.68 -9.44
N ALA A 65 -3.62 2.84 -10.11
CA ALA A 65 -2.90 2.96 -11.37
C ALA A 65 -1.40 2.63 -11.20
N VAL A 66 -0.77 3.15 -10.14
CA VAL A 66 0.62 2.82 -9.80
C VAL A 66 0.75 1.33 -9.49
N LYS A 67 -0.17 0.77 -8.69
CA LYS A 67 -0.20 -0.67 -8.40
C LYS A 67 -0.24 -1.50 -9.68
N ASN A 68 -1.15 -1.20 -10.62
CA ASN A 68 -1.31 -1.95 -11.86
C ASN A 68 -0.07 -1.93 -12.75
N VAL A 69 0.73 -0.87 -12.67
CA VAL A 69 2.01 -0.77 -13.40
C VAL A 69 3.11 -1.56 -12.71
N LEU A 70 3.17 -1.51 -11.38
CA LEU A 70 4.27 -2.12 -10.62
C LEU A 70 4.06 -3.60 -10.30
N GLU A 71 2.83 -4.03 -10.05
CA GLU A 71 2.54 -5.42 -9.63
C GLU A 71 3.10 -6.45 -10.62
N PRO A 72 2.90 -6.35 -11.95
CA PRO A 72 3.48 -7.31 -12.89
C PRO A 72 5.02 -7.32 -12.92
N ILE A 73 5.66 -6.18 -12.63
CA ILE A 73 7.14 -6.07 -12.63
C ILE A 73 7.72 -6.80 -11.42
N TYR A 74 7.06 -6.70 -10.26
CA TYR A 74 7.54 -7.31 -9.02
C TYR A 74 7.04 -8.74 -8.81
N GLU A 75 5.95 -9.15 -9.46
CA GLU A 75 5.43 -10.50 -9.33
C GLU A 75 6.45 -11.56 -9.81
N GLU A 76 7.17 -11.28 -10.90
CA GLU A 76 8.30 -12.08 -11.43
C GLU A 76 9.51 -12.20 -10.47
N HIS A 77 9.43 -11.52 -9.34
CA HIS A 77 10.51 -11.32 -8.41
C HIS A 77 10.14 -11.78 -7.00
N PHE A 78 8.86 -11.92 -6.66
CA PHE A 78 8.50 -12.41 -5.34
C PHE A 78 8.82 -13.90 -5.19
N GLU A 79 9.37 -14.25 -4.02
CA GLU A 79 9.66 -15.63 -3.66
C GLU A 79 8.40 -16.51 -3.74
N ASP A 80 8.55 -17.75 -4.21
CA ASP A 80 7.43 -18.72 -4.30
C ASP A 80 6.78 -19.00 -2.94
N SER A 81 7.54 -18.79 -1.86
CA SER A 81 7.09 -18.94 -0.47
C SER A 81 6.36 -17.70 0.08
N SER A 82 6.24 -16.62 -0.70
CA SER A 82 5.47 -15.43 -0.36
C SER A 82 4.03 -15.54 -0.88
N TYR A 83 3.04 -15.54 0.00
CA TYR A 83 1.63 -15.72 -0.38
C TYR A 83 0.76 -14.49 -0.12
N GLY A 84 1.21 -13.57 0.74
CA GLY A 84 0.40 -12.44 1.19
C GLY A 84 0.19 -11.41 0.09
N TYR A 85 -1.06 -10.95 -0.08
CA TYR A 85 -1.40 -9.82 -0.96
C TYR A 85 -1.01 -9.95 -2.43
N ARG A 86 -0.75 -11.17 -2.92
CA ARG A 86 -0.38 -11.45 -4.31
C ARG A 86 -1.56 -11.97 -5.12
N PRO A 87 -1.64 -11.65 -6.41
CA PRO A 87 -2.66 -12.21 -7.30
C PRO A 87 -2.51 -13.74 -7.38
N GLN A 88 -3.62 -14.47 -7.41
CA GLN A 88 -3.64 -15.95 -7.54
C GLN A 88 -2.99 -16.72 -6.37
N HIS A 89 -2.52 -16.04 -5.32
CA HIS A 89 -2.04 -16.64 -4.08
C HIS A 89 -3.07 -16.53 -2.95
N SER A 90 -3.07 -17.49 -2.03
CA SER A 90 -3.97 -17.52 -0.87
C SER A 90 -3.33 -18.13 0.37
N GLN A 91 -3.87 -17.79 1.54
CA GLN A 91 -3.48 -18.39 2.82
C GLN A 91 -3.62 -19.92 2.84
N HIS A 92 -4.57 -20.48 2.08
CA HIS A 92 -4.78 -21.92 2.01
C HIS A 92 -3.65 -22.64 1.28
N GLN A 93 -3.11 -22.03 0.22
CA GLN A 93 -1.92 -22.56 -0.47
C GLN A 93 -0.69 -22.52 0.44
N CYS A 94 -0.50 -21.43 1.21
CA CYS A 94 0.57 -21.33 2.22
C CYS A 94 0.49 -22.48 3.23
N LEU A 95 -0.69 -22.70 3.83
CA LEU A 95 -0.92 -23.78 4.78
C LEU A 95 -0.72 -25.17 4.16
N ALA A 96 -1.17 -25.37 2.92
CA ALA A 96 -0.96 -26.63 2.21
C ALA A 96 0.54 -26.89 1.98
N LYS A 97 1.30 -25.87 1.56
CA LYS A 97 2.75 -26.00 1.32
C LYS A 97 3.52 -26.23 2.62
N LEU A 98 3.14 -25.56 3.70
CA LEU A 98 3.69 -25.79 5.03
C LEU A 98 3.42 -27.23 5.49
N GLY A 99 2.18 -27.70 5.37
CA GLY A 99 1.79 -29.08 5.70
C GLY A 99 2.57 -30.12 4.91
N GLU A 100 2.68 -29.94 3.59
CA GLU A 100 3.49 -30.78 2.71
C GLU A 100 4.97 -30.82 3.17
N THR A 101 5.55 -29.66 3.46
CA THR A 101 6.95 -29.53 3.88
C THR A 101 7.21 -30.27 5.19
N ILE A 102 6.32 -30.12 6.18
CA ILE A 102 6.45 -30.80 7.48
C ILE A 102 6.28 -32.31 7.33
N GLN A 103 5.36 -32.78 6.48
CA GLN A 103 5.10 -34.22 6.31
C GLN A 103 6.18 -34.93 5.49
N GLN A 104 6.73 -34.27 4.46
CA GLN A 104 7.64 -34.91 3.52
C GLN A 104 9.13 -34.72 3.86
N LYS A 105 9.48 -33.67 4.63
CA LYS A 105 10.87 -33.37 5.00
C LYS A 105 11.10 -33.64 6.49
N ARG A 106 12.37 -33.82 6.87
CA ARG A 106 12.79 -33.97 8.28
C ARG A 106 12.77 -32.61 8.99
N VAL A 107 11.59 -32.09 9.29
CA VAL A 107 11.39 -30.84 10.03
C VAL A 107 11.13 -31.17 11.49
N ASN A 108 12.05 -30.79 12.39
CA ASN A 108 11.91 -31.02 13.84
C ASN A 108 11.40 -29.79 14.60
N HIS A 109 11.55 -28.60 14.01
CA HIS A 109 11.21 -27.33 14.65
C HIS A 109 10.58 -26.38 13.63
N VAL A 110 9.61 -25.59 14.08
CA VAL A 110 9.01 -24.48 13.33
C VAL A 110 9.30 -23.20 14.10
N VAL A 111 9.84 -22.20 13.42
CA VAL A 111 10.09 -20.87 13.99
C VAL A 111 8.98 -19.93 13.53
N GLU A 112 8.18 -19.46 14.48
CA GLU A 112 7.17 -18.44 14.23
C GLU A 112 7.78 -17.05 14.51
N ALA A 113 7.71 -16.16 13.54
CA ALA A 113 8.19 -14.79 13.66
C ALA A 113 7.13 -13.82 13.10
N ASP A 114 6.89 -12.73 13.83
CA ASP A 114 5.99 -11.65 13.43
C ASP A 114 6.70 -10.30 13.58
N ILE A 115 6.50 -9.41 12.60
CA ILE A 115 7.07 -8.06 12.65
C ILE A 115 6.06 -7.12 13.28
N ARG A 116 6.34 -6.77 14.54
CA ARG A 116 5.51 -5.84 15.29
C ARG A 116 5.35 -4.51 14.55
N SER A 117 4.10 -4.13 14.31
CA SER A 117 3.75 -2.82 13.75
C SER A 117 4.42 -2.52 12.40
N PHE A 118 4.65 -3.54 11.56
CA PHE A 118 5.32 -3.42 10.25
C PHE A 118 4.91 -2.16 9.47
N PHE A 119 3.61 -2.02 9.16
CA PHE A 119 3.08 -0.89 8.38
C PHE A 119 3.31 0.49 9.02
N ASN A 120 3.55 0.58 10.33
CA ASN A 120 3.81 1.86 10.99
C ASN A 120 5.32 2.19 11.04
N LYS A 121 6.20 1.23 10.72
CA LYS A 121 7.66 1.32 10.91
C LYS A 121 8.48 1.15 9.63
N VAL A 122 7.81 1.06 8.48
CA VAL A 122 8.49 1.03 7.17
C VAL A 122 9.28 2.32 6.98
N ASN A 123 10.59 2.24 6.82
CA ASN A 123 11.42 3.40 6.52
C ASN A 123 11.25 3.80 5.04
N HIS A 124 10.97 5.09 4.78
CA HIS A 124 10.69 5.56 3.43
C HIS A 124 11.94 5.58 2.54
N ASP A 125 13.11 5.88 3.09
CA ASP A 125 14.35 5.92 2.32
C ASP A 125 14.70 4.51 1.82
N TRP A 126 14.67 3.51 2.71
CA TRP A 126 14.86 2.09 2.33
C TRP A 126 13.82 1.62 1.33
N MET A 127 12.54 2.00 1.50
CA MET A 127 11.51 1.69 0.53
C MET A 127 11.85 2.24 -0.86
N LEU A 128 12.32 3.49 -0.95
CA LEU A 128 12.69 4.11 -2.21
C LEU A 128 13.94 3.47 -2.82
N GLU A 129 14.93 3.08 -2.02
CA GLU A 129 16.10 2.33 -2.47
C GLU A 129 15.70 0.97 -3.09
N PHE A 130 14.84 0.21 -2.41
CA PHE A 130 14.36 -1.07 -2.93
C PHE A 130 13.56 -0.90 -4.24
N LEU A 131 12.77 0.16 -4.34
CA LEU A 131 12.04 0.49 -5.56
C LEU A 131 12.98 0.86 -6.73
N GLN A 132 14.08 1.57 -6.44
CA GLN A 132 15.07 1.99 -7.44
C GLN A 132 15.80 0.82 -8.10
N HIS A 133 15.89 -0.34 -7.44
CA HIS A 133 16.50 -1.54 -8.04
C HIS A 133 15.79 -2.04 -9.31
N ARG A 134 14.53 -1.66 -9.54
CA ARG A 134 13.75 -2.06 -10.71
C ARG A 134 13.10 -0.90 -11.45
N ILE A 135 12.84 0.21 -10.77
CA ILE A 135 12.18 1.36 -11.35
C ILE A 135 13.23 2.44 -11.66
N GLY A 136 13.55 2.60 -12.95
CA GLY A 136 14.40 3.70 -13.42
C GLY A 136 13.66 5.04 -13.59
N ASP A 137 12.32 5.05 -13.61
CA ASP A 137 11.54 6.28 -13.78
C ASP A 137 11.45 7.06 -12.46
N THR A 138 12.24 8.12 -12.36
CA THR A 138 12.29 9.02 -11.21
C THR A 138 10.96 9.72 -10.91
N ARG A 139 10.07 9.84 -11.91
CA ARG A 139 8.74 10.44 -11.73
C ARG A 139 7.82 9.53 -10.92
N ILE A 140 7.89 8.22 -11.17
CA ILE A 140 7.12 7.22 -10.42
C ILE A 140 7.65 7.13 -8.99
N LEU A 141 8.97 7.09 -8.81
CA LEU A 141 9.59 7.10 -7.47
C LEU A 141 9.16 8.33 -6.66
N ARG A 142 9.23 9.52 -7.26
CA ARG A 142 8.76 10.76 -6.63
C ARG A 142 7.27 10.75 -6.33
N LEU A 143 6.45 10.14 -7.18
CA LEU A 143 5.01 10.01 -6.93
C LEU A 143 4.75 9.10 -5.72
N ILE A 144 5.46 7.96 -5.62
CA ILE A 144 5.37 7.04 -4.49
C ILE A 144 5.84 7.71 -3.20
N GLU A 145 6.97 8.41 -3.23
CA GLU A 145 7.47 9.19 -2.10
C GLU A 145 6.40 10.18 -1.59
N ARG A 146 5.78 10.94 -2.50
CA ARG A 146 4.71 11.89 -2.13
C ARG A 146 3.49 11.18 -1.54
N MET A 147 3.15 9.98 -2.01
CA MET A 147 2.04 9.20 -1.46
C MET A 147 2.36 8.65 -0.06
N LEU A 148 3.63 8.32 0.22
CA LEU A 148 4.12 7.90 1.53
C LEU A 148 4.14 9.05 2.52
N LYS A 149 4.62 10.23 2.10
CA LYS A 149 4.73 11.46 2.90
C LYS A 149 3.46 12.31 2.93
N GLY A 150 2.38 11.86 2.29
CA GLY A 150 1.14 12.64 2.12
C GLY A 150 0.40 13.01 3.42
N GLY A 151 0.80 12.42 4.55
CA GLY A 151 0.25 12.74 5.87
C GLY A 151 -1.10 12.10 6.16
N ILE A 152 -1.54 12.23 7.41
CA ILE A 152 -2.83 11.73 7.89
C ILE A 152 -3.56 12.87 8.60
N LEU A 153 -4.81 13.12 8.21
CA LEU A 153 -5.71 14.04 8.92
C LEU A 153 -6.40 13.31 10.07
N GLU A 154 -6.16 13.76 11.29
CA GLU A 154 -6.73 13.25 12.53
C GLU A 154 -6.96 14.42 13.50
N ASP A 155 -8.14 14.49 14.12
CA ASP A 155 -8.53 15.58 15.04
C ASP A 155 -8.29 16.99 14.46
N ASP A 156 -8.68 17.18 13.20
CA ASP A 156 -8.50 18.41 12.40
C ASP A 156 -7.03 18.87 12.21
N LEU A 157 -6.07 18.02 12.56
CA LEU A 157 -4.64 18.25 12.39
C LEU A 157 -4.06 17.29 11.36
N VAL A 158 -3.27 17.84 10.43
CA VAL A 158 -2.49 17.03 9.49
C VAL A 158 -1.19 16.62 10.17
N GLN A 159 -1.05 15.34 10.44
CA GLN A 159 0.19 14.75 10.94
C GLN A 159 1.07 14.33 9.78
N ALA A 160 2.33 14.80 9.78
CA ALA A 160 3.34 14.33 8.85
C ALA A 160 3.59 12.82 9.04
N THR A 161 3.90 12.13 7.94
CA THR A 161 4.24 10.71 7.95
C THR A 161 5.72 10.56 7.64
N GLU A 162 6.53 10.44 8.70
CA GLU A 162 7.99 10.27 8.61
C GLU A 162 8.39 8.80 8.39
N GLU A 163 7.54 7.86 8.81
CA GLU A 163 7.73 6.42 8.62
C GLU A 163 6.37 5.71 8.47
N GLY A 164 6.41 4.49 7.95
CA GLY A 164 5.27 3.63 7.73
C GLY A 164 4.63 3.79 6.36
N THR A 165 3.78 2.83 5.99
CA THR A 165 2.83 2.96 4.88
C THR A 165 1.42 2.94 5.44
N PRO A 166 0.53 3.87 5.05
CA PRO A 166 -0.80 3.96 5.64
C PRO A 166 -1.58 2.65 5.46
N GLN A 167 -2.04 2.06 6.57
CA GLN A 167 -2.93 0.90 6.52
C GLN A 167 -4.25 1.28 5.84
N GLY A 168 -4.68 0.53 4.84
CA GLY A 168 -5.90 0.81 4.07
C GLY A 168 -5.69 1.58 2.78
N SER A 169 -4.44 1.89 2.42
CA SER A 169 -4.11 2.32 1.04
C SER A 169 -3.99 1.13 0.10
N ILE A 170 -4.37 1.35 -1.16
CA ILE A 170 -4.41 0.30 -2.19
C ILE A 170 -3.00 -0.17 -2.55
N LEU A 171 -2.03 0.75 -2.51
CA LEU A 171 -0.65 0.47 -2.90
C LEU A 171 0.16 -0.16 -1.75
N SER A 172 -0.24 0.06 -0.49
CA SER A 172 0.54 -0.36 0.69
C SER A 172 0.87 -1.86 0.72
N PRO A 173 -0.04 -2.79 0.36
CA PRO A 173 0.27 -4.22 0.37
C PRO A 173 1.33 -4.64 -0.67
N LEU A 174 1.37 -3.98 -1.83
CA LEU A 174 2.42 -4.24 -2.82
C LEU A 174 3.76 -3.73 -2.30
N LEU A 175 3.78 -2.51 -1.75
CA LEU A 175 4.99 -1.94 -1.15
C LEU A 175 5.52 -2.79 0.01
N SER A 176 4.65 -3.37 0.84
CA SER A 176 5.08 -4.28 1.91
C SER A 176 5.79 -5.52 1.38
N ASN A 177 5.29 -6.10 0.29
CA ASN A 177 5.93 -7.26 -0.33
C ASN A 177 7.29 -6.89 -0.95
N ILE A 178 7.40 -5.72 -1.56
CA ILE A 178 8.67 -5.20 -2.11
C ILE A 178 9.70 -5.00 -0.99
N TYR A 179 9.28 -4.51 0.17
CA TYR A 179 10.17 -4.25 1.30
C TYR A 179 10.65 -5.52 2.01
N LEU A 180 9.88 -6.61 1.93
CA LEU A 180 10.16 -7.90 2.57
C LEU A 180 10.83 -8.92 1.64
N ARG A 181 11.04 -8.57 0.36
CA ARG A 181 11.69 -9.41 -0.64
C ARG A 181 13.20 -9.36 -0.49
#